data_AF-A0A356KPS8-F1
#
_entry.id   AF-A0A356KPS8-F1
#
_cell.length_a   1.000
_cell.length_b   1.000
_cell.length_c   1.000
_cell.angle_alpha   90.00
_cell.angle_beta   90.00
_cell.angle_gamma   90.00
#
_symmetry.space_group_name_H-M   'P 1'
#
loop_
_entity.id
_entity.type
_entity.pdbx_description
1 polymer ?
#
loop_
_entity_poly.entity_id
_entity_poly.type
_entity_poly.pdbx_seq_one_letter_code
_entity_poly.pdbx_strand_id
1 'polypeptide(L)'
;MRARQGRSPHAPNGPGLATSSGNPLLAGRVPALWADLSSRRASCLALPLASTQPVPRIRLVSKNNSSWAALGVGVMAVIAVAGWLLFAPAPTAPSGGRRGFVLPVTLAEVQRGDVHPVASLTGTVRAPRRARLGFEVPGVVSELLVREAEQVRAGQTLARLDSSDQDLSVAAREADVALAQRELAKAEAGPRPEEKRRLAAELRRAEAEADLARLEVERGKALLAREVFSQADLDRLVSTLAASEARVAAAKEQFAEARAGTRPEDLAIARAALARAEAALRIA
;
A
#
# COMPACT_ATOMS: atom_id res chain seq x y z
N MET A 1 78.54 -1.91 0.02
CA MET A 1 78.43 -2.49 -1.34
C MET A 1 77.73 -3.84 -1.28
N ARG A 2 76.45 -3.92 -1.64
CA ARG A 2 75.87 -4.99 -2.48
C ARG A 2 74.36 -4.73 -2.65
N ALA A 3 74.01 -4.57 -3.92
CA ALA A 3 72.66 -4.38 -4.44
C ALA A 3 71.98 -5.74 -4.70
N ARG A 4 70.64 -5.75 -4.61
CA ARG A 4 69.68 -6.59 -5.36
C ARG A 4 68.28 -6.07 -4.99
N GLN A 5 67.67 -5.17 -5.75
CA GLN A 5 66.86 -5.38 -6.96
C GLN A 5 65.76 -6.46 -6.82
N GLY A 6 64.51 -6.00 -6.99
CA GLY A 6 63.56 -6.65 -7.91
C GLY A 6 62.24 -7.13 -7.31
N ARG A 7 61.20 -6.28 -7.32
CA ARG A 7 59.83 -6.75 -7.57
C ARG A 7 58.96 -5.65 -8.19
N SER A 8 58.52 -5.92 -9.41
CA SER A 8 57.68 -5.07 -10.27
C SER A 8 56.21 -5.03 -9.81
N PRO A 9 55.44 -4.00 -10.22
CA PRO A 9 54.03 -3.85 -9.89
C PRO A 9 53.10 -4.46 -10.95
N HIS A 10 51.97 -5.03 -10.53
CA HIS A 10 50.89 -5.47 -11.42
C HIS A 10 49.99 -4.29 -11.77
N ALA A 11 49.77 -4.10 -13.07
CA ALA A 11 48.77 -3.20 -13.67
C ALA A 11 47.49 -3.98 -14.05
N PRO A 12 46.35 -3.29 -14.28
CA PRO A 12 45.01 -3.89 -14.36
C PRO A 12 44.59 -4.25 -15.80
N ASN A 13 43.74 -5.29 -15.94
CA ASN A 13 43.10 -5.65 -17.20
C ASN A 13 41.76 -4.91 -17.37
N GLY A 14 41.53 -4.43 -18.59
CA GLY A 14 40.46 -3.53 -19.01
C GLY A 14 39.10 -4.17 -19.34
N PRO A 15 38.20 -3.40 -19.99
CA PRO A 15 36.76 -3.65 -20.06
C PRO A 15 36.34 -4.39 -21.32
N GLY A 16 35.37 -5.29 -21.19
CA GLY A 16 34.72 -6.01 -22.30
C GLY A 16 33.30 -5.51 -22.54
N LEU A 17 33.09 -4.98 -23.75
CA LEU A 17 31.80 -4.67 -24.36
C LEU A 17 30.99 -5.95 -24.62
N ALA A 18 29.67 -5.90 -24.39
CA ALA A 18 28.72 -6.80 -25.04
C ALA A 18 27.37 -6.12 -25.27
N THR A 19 27.13 -5.79 -26.53
CA THR A 19 25.83 -5.50 -27.13
C THR A 19 25.07 -6.81 -27.39
N SER A 20 23.75 -6.82 -27.20
CA SER A 20 22.83 -7.86 -27.69
C SER A 20 21.41 -7.30 -27.62
N SER A 21 20.82 -6.72 -28.67
CA SER A 21 20.29 -7.38 -29.88
C SER A 21 19.26 -8.47 -29.58
N GLY A 22 17.98 -8.05 -29.57
CA GLY A 22 16.84 -8.72 -30.22
C GLY A 22 16.49 -10.16 -29.86
N ASN A 23 15.27 -10.37 -29.35
CA ASN A 23 14.42 -11.46 -29.83
C ASN A 23 12.92 -11.19 -29.59
N PRO A 24 12.07 -11.19 -30.63
CA PRO A 24 10.63 -11.27 -30.51
C PRO A 24 10.10 -12.68 -30.84
N LEU A 25 8.84 -12.92 -30.49
CA LEU A 25 7.93 -13.99 -30.97
C LEU A 25 7.89 -15.32 -30.19
N LEU A 26 6.72 -15.53 -29.57
CA LEU A 26 5.94 -16.78 -29.41
C LEU A 26 4.56 -16.29 -28.93
N ALA A 27 3.49 -16.13 -29.72
CA ALA A 27 2.76 -17.01 -30.64
C ALA A 27 2.14 -18.25 -29.97
N GLY A 28 0.81 -18.23 -29.81
CA GLY A 28 -0.05 -19.35 -29.38
C GLY A 28 -1.26 -18.85 -28.56
N ARG A 29 -2.32 -18.26 -29.13
CA ARG A 29 -3.43 -18.84 -29.92
C ARG A 29 -4.31 -19.81 -29.10
N VAL A 30 -5.47 -19.35 -28.61
CA VAL A 30 -6.79 -20.03 -28.76
C VAL A 30 -7.93 -18.98 -28.69
N PRO A 31 -8.90 -19.00 -29.64
CA PRO A 31 -10.13 -18.22 -29.64
C PRO A 31 -11.37 -19.10 -29.38
N ALA A 32 -12.50 -18.49 -28.96
CA ALA A 32 -13.90 -18.84 -29.32
C ALA A 32 -14.85 -18.24 -28.26
N LEU A 33 -15.70 -17.28 -28.64
CA LEU A 33 -17.07 -17.55 -29.09
C LEU A 33 -17.90 -18.33 -28.05
N TRP A 34 -18.69 -17.59 -27.26
CA TRP A 34 -20.08 -17.95 -27.02
C TRP A 34 -20.92 -16.68 -27.16
N ALA A 35 -21.70 -16.69 -28.22
CA ALA A 35 -22.92 -15.93 -28.31
C ALA A 35 -23.98 -16.64 -27.44
N ASP A 36 -24.94 -15.84 -27.00
CA ASP A 36 -26.35 -16.10 -27.21
C ASP A 36 -27.27 -16.29 -25.99
N LEU A 37 -28.31 -15.46 -26.06
CA LEU A 37 -29.68 -15.68 -25.63
C LEU A 37 -30.07 -15.60 -24.13
N SER A 38 -30.64 -14.43 -23.84
CA SER A 38 -32.01 -14.29 -23.33
C SER A 38 -32.30 -14.63 -21.87
N SER A 39 -32.72 -13.64 -21.09
CA SER A 39 -34.14 -13.27 -21.00
C SER A 39 -34.45 -12.51 -19.70
N ARG A 40 -35.31 -11.47 -19.83
CA ARG A 40 -36.15 -10.85 -18.77
C ARG A 40 -35.36 -9.98 -17.77
N ARG A 41 -35.65 -8.70 -17.53
CA ARG A 41 -36.92 -7.95 -17.59
C ARG A 41 -36.66 -6.51 -18.00
N ALA A 42 -37.45 -6.08 -18.98
CA ALA A 42 -37.78 -4.70 -19.24
C ALA A 42 -38.69 -4.15 -18.12
N SER A 43 -38.49 -2.89 -17.76
CA SER A 43 -39.52 -1.96 -17.31
C SER A 43 -39.05 -0.58 -17.82
N CYS A 44 -39.69 -0.07 -18.87
CA CYS A 44 -40.64 1.05 -18.80
C CYS A 44 -39.90 2.37 -18.53
N LEU A 45 -39.96 3.43 -19.35
CA LEU A 45 -40.93 3.87 -20.33
C LEU A 45 -40.22 4.80 -21.32
N ALA A 46 -40.59 4.71 -22.59
CA ALA A 46 -40.20 5.64 -23.64
C ALA A 46 -41.45 6.37 -24.16
N LEU A 47 -41.21 7.60 -24.63
CA LEU A 47 -41.98 8.37 -25.64
C LEU A 47 -43.33 8.99 -25.17
N PRO A 48 -43.90 9.97 -25.91
CA PRO A 48 -43.43 10.65 -27.14
C PRO A 48 -43.55 12.20 -27.15
N LEU A 49 -42.88 12.79 -28.14
CA LEU A 49 -43.24 14.07 -28.77
C LEU A 49 -44.55 13.95 -29.57
N ALA A 50 -45.28 15.05 -29.62
CA ALA A 50 -46.21 15.50 -30.68
C ALA A 50 -47.69 15.67 -30.27
N SER A 51 -48.21 16.78 -30.80
CA SER A 51 -49.59 17.06 -31.20
C SER A 51 -50.57 17.64 -30.16
N THR A 52 -51.02 18.86 -30.51
CA THR A 52 -52.41 19.33 -30.53
C THR A 52 -53.20 19.47 -29.22
N GLN A 53 -53.35 20.74 -28.79
CA GLN A 53 -54.58 21.46 -28.32
C GLN A 53 -55.46 20.79 -27.24
N PRO A 54 -55.91 21.51 -26.19
CA PRO A 54 -57.05 22.42 -26.38
C PRO A 54 -57.08 23.70 -25.50
N VAL A 55 -57.81 24.69 -26.02
CA VAL A 55 -58.10 26.02 -25.45
C VAL A 55 -59.28 25.95 -24.45
N PRO A 56 -59.24 26.66 -23.30
CA PRO A 56 -60.32 26.64 -22.32
C PRO A 56 -61.53 27.53 -22.69
N ARG A 57 -62.72 27.00 -22.38
CA ARG A 57 -64.05 27.60 -22.49
C ARG A 57 -64.29 28.66 -21.41
N ILE A 58 -64.69 29.87 -21.79
CA ILE A 58 -65.29 30.86 -20.88
C ILE A 58 -66.76 31.06 -21.27
N ARG A 59 -67.62 30.98 -20.23
CA ARG A 59 -69.08 31.06 -20.29
C ARG A 59 -69.54 32.49 -20.64
N LEU A 60 -70.42 32.61 -21.64
CA LEU A 60 -71.25 33.79 -21.85
C LEU A 60 -72.54 33.68 -21.02
N VAL A 61 -72.82 34.76 -20.27
CA VAL A 61 -73.98 34.93 -19.40
C VAL A 61 -75.11 35.63 -20.17
N SER A 62 -76.24 34.93 -20.29
CA SER A 62 -77.63 35.38 -20.07
C SER A 62 -77.97 36.87 -20.24
N LYS A 63 -78.77 37.21 -21.27
CA LYS A 63 -80.06 37.96 -21.19
C LYS A 63 -80.75 37.90 -22.56
N ASN A 64 -81.74 37.04 -22.75
CA ASN A 64 -83.18 37.30 -22.67
C ASN A 64 -83.82 38.01 -23.88
N ASN A 65 -84.54 37.19 -24.65
CA ASN A 65 -85.83 37.47 -25.32
C ASN A 65 -85.86 38.34 -26.58
N SER A 66 -86.09 37.75 -27.76
CA SER A 66 -87.44 37.52 -28.31
C SER A 66 -87.43 37.16 -29.80
N SER A 67 -88.34 36.24 -30.18
CA SER A 67 -89.02 36.17 -31.49
C SER A 67 -88.31 35.58 -32.72
N TRP A 68 -88.13 34.25 -32.68
CA TRP A 68 -88.62 33.33 -33.70
C TRP A 68 -89.91 33.79 -34.41
N ALA A 69 -89.84 34.22 -35.68
CA ALA A 69 -90.92 34.14 -36.67
C ALA A 69 -90.45 34.72 -38.02
N ALA A 70 -90.91 34.13 -39.12
CA ALA A 70 -90.92 34.69 -40.48
C ALA A 70 -89.63 34.59 -41.33
N LEU A 71 -89.06 33.39 -41.41
CA LEU A 71 -88.62 32.85 -42.71
C LEU A 71 -89.88 32.73 -43.60
N GLY A 72 -90.16 33.76 -44.41
CA GLY A 72 -91.34 33.80 -45.28
C GLY A 72 -91.66 35.13 -45.97
N VAL A 73 -91.04 36.24 -45.54
CA VAL A 73 -91.28 37.58 -46.13
C VAL A 73 -90.07 38.10 -46.94
N GLY A 74 -88.97 37.33 -46.94
CA GLY A 74 -87.67 37.69 -47.54
C GLY A 74 -87.58 37.65 -49.08
N VAL A 75 -88.65 37.33 -49.82
CA VAL A 75 -88.62 37.26 -51.30
C VAL A 75 -89.49 38.34 -51.96
N MET A 76 -90.50 38.89 -51.28
CA MET A 76 -91.37 39.95 -51.83
C MET A 76 -90.89 41.38 -51.52
N ALA A 77 -90.05 41.58 -50.49
CA ALA A 77 -89.44 42.88 -50.19
C ALA A 77 -88.25 43.23 -51.11
N VAL A 78 -87.61 42.23 -51.73
CA VAL A 78 -86.43 42.42 -52.59
C VAL A 78 -86.82 42.99 -53.97
N ILE A 79 -88.04 42.71 -54.46
CA ILE A 79 -88.54 43.23 -55.74
C ILE A 79 -89.08 44.67 -55.60
N ALA A 80 -89.60 45.03 -54.41
CA ALA A 80 -90.02 46.41 -54.12
C ALA A 80 -88.83 47.38 -53.89
N VAL A 81 -87.70 46.88 -53.36
CA VAL A 81 -86.46 47.68 -53.17
C VAL A 81 -85.68 47.86 -54.47
N ALA A 82 -85.73 46.90 -55.40
CA ALA A 82 -85.11 47.03 -56.72
C ALA A 82 -85.79 48.09 -57.62
N GLY A 83 -87.10 48.32 -57.45
CA GLY A 83 -87.83 49.38 -58.16
C GLY A 83 -87.54 50.80 -57.66
N TRP A 84 -87.17 50.97 -56.39
CA TRP A 84 -86.87 52.28 -55.79
C TRP A 84 -85.41 52.72 -55.98
N LEU A 85 -84.51 51.78 -56.29
CA LEU A 85 -83.10 52.08 -56.57
C LEU A 85 -82.82 52.61 -57.99
N LEU A 86 -83.78 52.55 -58.92
CA LEU A 86 -83.63 53.05 -60.29
C LEU A 86 -84.14 54.50 -60.49
N PHE A 87 -84.64 55.17 -59.45
CA PHE A 87 -85.24 56.52 -59.58
C PHE A 87 -84.87 57.53 -58.46
N ALA A 88 -83.79 57.28 -57.71
CA ALA A 88 -83.31 58.22 -56.69
C ALA A 88 -82.23 59.18 -57.26
N PRO A 89 -82.37 60.51 -57.11
CA PRO A 89 -81.44 61.51 -57.63
C PRO A 89 -80.09 61.50 -56.88
N ALA A 90 -79.01 61.69 -57.64
CA ALA A 90 -77.63 61.67 -57.16
C ALA A 90 -77.32 62.77 -56.12
N PRO A 91 -76.79 62.43 -54.93
CA PRO A 91 -76.14 63.40 -54.05
C PRO A 91 -74.64 63.46 -54.34
N THR A 92 -74.27 64.58 -54.95
CA THR A 92 -72.99 65.31 -54.94
C THR A 92 -71.86 64.79 -54.04
N ALA A 93 -70.71 64.55 -54.67
CA ALA A 93 -69.43 64.28 -54.03
C ALA A 93 -68.94 65.45 -53.16
N PRO A 94 -68.56 65.22 -51.89
CA PRO A 94 -67.67 66.14 -51.17
C PRO A 94 -66.22 65.89 -51.59
N SER A 95 -65.69 66.85 -52.33
CA SER A 95 -64.26 67.07 -52.57
C SER A 95 -63.52 67.32 -51.25
N GLY A 96 -62.38 66.65 -51.04
CA GLY A 96 -61.42 67.06 -50.00
C GLY A 96 -60.68 65.91 -49.33
N GLY A 97 -59.70 65.36 -50.03
CA GLY A 97 -58.80 64.36 -49.48
C GLY A 97 -57.86 64.92 -48.41
N ARG A 98 -57.74 64.17 -47.32
CA ARG A 98 -56.48 63.96 -46.59
C ARG A 98 -56.48 62.50 -46.14
N ARG A 99 -55.92 61.63 -46.99
CA ARG A 99 -55.60 60.24 -46.64
C ARG A 99 -54.50 60.28 -45.57
N GLY A 100 -54.90 60.19 -44.30
CA GLY A 100 -53.98 59.88 -43.22
C GLY A 100 -53.48 58.45 -43.41
N PHE A 101 -52.16 58.28 -43.53
CA PHE A 101 -51.50 56.99 -43.59
C PHE A 101 -51.72 56.26 -42.25
N VAL A 102 -52.52 55.19 -42.24
CA VAL A 102 -52.82 54.41 -41.03
C VAL A 102 -51.90 53.19 -41.01
N LEU A 103 -50.95 53.14 -40.07
CA LEU A 103 -50.16 51.93 -39.84
C LEU A 103 -51.02 50.92 -39.07
N PRO A 104 -51.17 49.66 -39.55
CA PRO A 104 -51.85 48.64 -38.78
C PRO A 104 -51.04 48.37 -37.50
N VAL A 105 -51.62 48.70 -36.36
CA VAL A 105 -51.08 48.39 -35.04
C VAL A 105 -51.69 47.08 -34.54
N THR A 106 -50.85 46.07 -34.34
CA THR A 106 -51.25 44.81 -33.72
C THR A 106 -51.40 45.04 -32.22
N LEU A 107 -52.64 45.03 -31.73
CA LEU A 107 -52.94 45.14 -30.30
C LEU A 107 -52.82 43.76 -29.65
N ALA A 108 -52.03 43.64 -28.58
CA ALA A 108 -51.99 42.48 -27.71
C ALA A 108 -52.60 42.86 -26.34
N GLU A 109 -53.50 42.03 -25.83
CA GLU A 109 -54.12 42.24 -24.52
C GLU A 109 -53.10 41.94 -23.40
N VAL A 110 -52.86 42.91 -22.53
CA VAL A 110 -51.86 42.79 -21.45
C VAL A 110 -52.42 41.93 -20.33
N GLN A 111 -51.90 40.71 -20.19
CA GLN A 111 -52.17 39.85 -19.04
C GLN A 111 -51.13 40.12 -17.94
N ARG A 112 -51.58 40.38 -16.73
CA ARG A 112 -50.68 40.46 -15.56
C ARG A 112 -50.30 39.05 -15.14
N GLY A 113 -49.01 38.74 -15.18
CA GLY A 113 -48.42 37.49 -14.68
C GLY A 113 -47.03 37.75 -14.11
N ASP A 114 -46.55 36.84 -13.27
CA ASP A 114 -45.22 36.96 -12.67
C ASP A 114 -44.13 36.80 -13.72
N VAL A 115 -43.35 37.86 -13.93
CA VAL A 115 -42.16 37.84 -14.80
C VAL A 115 -40.97 37.57 -13.89
N HIS A 116 -40.47 36.34 -13.92
CA HIS A 116 -39.20 36.01 -13.30
C HIS A 116 -38.08 36.29 -14.31
N PRO A 117 -37.28 37.36 -14.15
CA PRO A 117 -36.15 37.60 -15.04
C PRO A 117 -35.15 36.45 -14.91
N VAL A 118 -35.06 35.64 -15.97
CA VAL A 118 -34.08 34.55 -16.03
C VAL A 118 -32.76 35.15 -16.52
N ALA A 119 -31.75 35.20 -15.66
CA ALA A 119 -30.40 35.58 -16.02
C ALA A 119 -29.58 34.32 -16.33
N SER A 120 -29.08 34.20 -17.56
CA SER A 120 -28.15 33.13 -17.94
C SER A 120 -26.75 33.45 -17.41
N LEU A 121 -26.33 32.76 -16.36
CA LEU A 121 -25.01 32.91 -15.75
C LEU A 121 -24.16 31.67 -16.04
N THR A 122 -22.90 31.87 -16.41
CA THR A 122 -21.92 30.79 -16.56
C THR A 122 -21.14 30.59 -15.26
N GLY A 123 -21.19 29.38 -14.71
CA GLY A 123 -20.41 28.99 -13.53
C GLY A 123 -19.68 27.67 -13.76
N THR A 124 -18.68 27.38 -12.93
CA THR A 124 -17.97 26.08 -12.97
C THR A 124 -18.29 25.28 -11.73
N VAL A 125 -18.64 24.00 -11.90
CA VAL A 125 -18.85 23.08 -10.78
C VAL A 125 -17.50 22.52 -10.36
N ARG A 126 -17.20 22.57 -9.05
CA ARG A 126 -15.98 22.02 -8.47
C ARG A 126 -16.33 21.13 -7.30
N ALA A 127 -15.57 20.05 -7.11
CA ALA A 127 -15.71 19.21 -5.94
C ALA A 127 -15.40 20.03 -4.66
N PRO A 128 -16.22 19.92 -3.60
CA PRO A 128 -16.04 20.68 -2.37
C PRO A 128 -14.78 20.26 -1.59
N ARG A 129 -14.29 19.03 -1.79
CA ARG A 129 -13.04 18.52 -1.21
C ARG A 129 -12.25 17.76 -2.27
N ARG A 130 -10.94 17.97 -2.29
CA ARG A 130 -9.98 17.24 -3.12
C ARG A 130 -8.78 16.86 -2.27
N ALA A 131 -8.31 15.62 -2.41
CA ALA A 131 -7.10 15.12 -1.79
C ALA A 131 -6.14 14.65 -2.89
N ARG A 132 -4.84 14.88 -2.69
CA ARG A 132 -3.79 14.28 -3.51
C ARG A 132 -3.23 13.11 -2.72
N LEU A 133 -3.24 11.94 -3.32
CA LEU A 133 -2.72 10.71 -2.72
C LEU A 133 -1.36 10.41 -3.33
N GLY A 134 -0.47 9.86 -2.51
CA GLY A 134 0.87 9.45 -2.91
C GLY A 134 1.41 8.46 -1.89
N PHE A 135 2.51 7.80 -2.23
CA PHE A 135 3.20 6.89 -1.33
C PHE A 135 4.18 7.65 -0.43
N GLU A 136 4.35 7.16 0.79
CA GLU A 136 5.32 7.71 1.74
C GLU A 136 6.76 7.30 1.38
N VAL A 137 6.91 6.09 0.81
CA VAL A 137 8.19 5.52 0.38
C VAL A 137 8.25 5.53 -1.15
N PRO A 138 9.39 5.93 -1.75
CA PRO A 138 9.58 5.80 -3.20
C PRO A 138 9.65 4.32 -3.61
N GLY A 139 9.02 3.96 -4.72
CA GLY A 139 9.01 2.59 -5.22
C GLY A 139 8.36 2.47 -6.60
N VAL A 140 8.49 1.28 -7.20
CA VAL A 140 7.81 0.95 -8.46
C VAL A 140 6.39 0.49 -8.14
N VAL A 141 5.39 1.01 -8.85
CA VAL A 141 4.00 0.55 -8.71
C VAL A 141 3.87 -0.81 -9.39
N SER A 142 3.56 -1.85 -8.61
CA SER A 142 3.35 -3.21 -9.11
C SER A 142 1.93 -3.40 -9.63
N GLU A 143 0.94 -2.86 -8.91
CA GLU A 143 -0.48 -3.03 -9.25
C GLU A 143 -1.29 -1.76 -8.99
N LEU A 144 -2.23 -1.45 -9.90
CA LEU A 144 -3.26 -0.43 -9.71
C LEU A 144 -4.62 -1.14 -9.67
N LEU A 145 -5.29 -1.09 -8.51
CA LEU A 145 -6.47 -1.91 -8.21
C LEU A 145 -7.81 -1.21 -8.51
N VAL A 146 -7.76 0.08 -8.87
CA VAL A 146 -8.94 0.92 -9.11
C VAL A 146 -8.84 1.64 -10.45
N ARG A 147 -10.00 1.95 -11.03
CA ARG A 147 -10.10 2.70 -12.29
C ARG A 147 -10.57 4.13 -12.05
N GLU A 148 -10.37 4.99 -13.04
CA GLU A 148 -10.89 6.35 -13.00
C GLU A 148 -12.41 6.36 -12.83
N ALA A 149 -12.91 7.31 -12.04
CA ALA A 149 -14.32 7.46 -11.66
C ALA A 149 -14.93 6.32 -10.81
N GLU A 150 -14.12 5.35 -10.36
CA GLU A 150 -14.57 4.33 -9.42
C GLU A 150 -14.76 4.90 -8.01
N GLN A 151 -15.86 4.53 -7.34
CA GLN A 151 -16.12 4.93 -5.96
C GLN A 151 -15.31 4.05 -5.00
N VAL A 152 -14.52 4.68 -4.13
CA VAL A 152 -13.65 3.98 -3.17
C VAL A 152 -14.04 4.30 -1.73
N ARG A 153 -13.81 3.36 -0.82
CA ARG A 153 -14.06 3.53 0.62
C ARG A 153 -12.78 3.88 1.37
N ALA A 154 -12.92 4.49 2.55
CA ALA A 154 -11.78 4.73 3.43
C ALA A 154 -11.11 3.40 3.82
N GLY A 155 -9.79 3.33 3.73
CA GLY A 155 -8.99 2.12 4.00
C GLY A 155 -8.89 1.13 2.81
N GLN A 156 -9.53 1.40 1.68
CA GLN A 156 -9.39 0.56 0.49
C GLN A 156 -8.01 0.76 -0.15
N THR A 157 -7.33 -0.35 -0.44
CA THR A 157 -6.07 -0.35 -1.19
C THR A 157 -6.34 0.07 -2.63
N LEU A 158 -5.67 1.14 -3.07
CA LEU A 158 -5.84 1.68 -4.43
C LEU A 158 -4.74 1.21 -5.38
N ALA A 159 -3.52 1.09 -4.87
CA ALA A 159 -2.34 0.65 -5.60
C ALA A 159 -1.36 -0.04 -4.65
N ARG A 160 -0.50 -0.91 -5.20
CA ARG A 160 0.55 -1.63 -4.48
C ARG A 160 1.90 -1.28 -5.08
N LEU A 161 2.91 -1.13 -4.21
CA LEU A 161 4.31 -1.02 -4.63
C LEU A 161 4.95 -2.41 -4.67
N ASP A 162 5.99 -2.58 -5.48
CA ASP A 162 6.87 -3.74 -5.38
C ASP A 162 7.58 -3.71 -4.01
N SER A 163 7.36 -4.76 -3.21
CA SER A 163 7.91 -4.91 -1.85
C SER A 163 9.16 -5.78 -1.79
N SER A 164 9.65 -6.29 -2.93
CA SER A 164 10.70 -7.31 -2.96
C SER A 164 11.96 -6.91 -2.18
N ASP A 165 12.40 -5.66 -2.30
CA ASP A 165 13.58 -5.16 -1.57
C ASP A 165 13.34 -5.05 -0.05
N GLN A 166 12.14 -4.64 0.35
CA GLN A 166 11.73 -4.57 1.75
C GLN A 166 11.62 -5.96 2.37
N ASP A 167 11.03 -6.91 1.64
CA ASP A 167 10.89 -8.31 2.06
C ASP A 167 12.27 -8.96 2.26
N LEU A 168 13.22 -8.71 1.34
CA LEU A 168 14.61 -9.16 1.48
C LEU A 168 15.31 -8.50 2.67
N SER A 169 15.05 -7.22 2.93
CA SER A 169 15.59 -6.50 4.09
C SER A 169 15.05 -7.09 5.40
N VAL A 170 13.75 -7.39 5.48
CA VAL A 170 13.14 -8.04 6.66
C VAL A 170 13.75 -9.43 6.86
N ALA A 171 13.84 -10.25 5.80
CA ALA A 171 14.42 -11.59 5.87
C ALA A 171 15.88 -11.57 6.34
N ALA A 172 16.68 -10.58 5.92
CA ALA A 172 18.05 -10.41 6.41
C ALA A 172 18.09 -10.10 7.92
N ARG A 173 17.19 -9.23 8.41
CA ARG A 173 17.13 -8.89 9.84
C ARG A 173 16.60 -10.03 10.70
N GLU A 174 15.67 -10.83 10.18
CA GLU A 174 15.24 -12.06 10.85
C GLU A 174 16.40 -13.06 10.98
N ALA A 175 17.24 -13.18 9.96
CA ALA A 175 18.44 -14.00 10.02
C ALA A 175 19.45 -13.50 11.06
N ASP A 176 19.62 -12.17 11.18
CA ASP A 176 20.46 -11.56 12.21
C ASP A 176 19.94 -11.85 13.64
N VAL A 177 18.62 -11.77 13.84
CA VAL A 177 17.99 -12.14 15.12
C VAL A 177 18.22 -13.62 15.40
N ALA A 178 18.00 -14.50 14.42
CA ALA A 178 18.23 -15.93 14.59
C ALA A 178 19.70 -16.22 14.94
N LEU A 179 20.66 -15.56 14.30
CA LEU A 179 22.08 -15.67 14.63
C LEU A 179 22.36 -15.23 16.08
N ALA A 180 21.86 -14.07 16.49
CA ALA A 180 22.05 -13.55 17.83
C ALA A 180 21.43 -14.46 18.91
N GLN A 181 20.25 -15.05 18.63
CA GLN A 181 19.64 -16.06 19.50
C GLN A 181 20.52 -17.30 19.64
N ARG A 182 21.17 -17.76 18.56
CA ARG A 182 22.08 -18.92 18.62
C ARG A 182 23.35 -18.62 19.39
N GLU A 183 23.92 -17.43 19.25
CA GLU A 183 25.08 -17.04 20.06
C GLU A 183 24.71 -16.89 21.54
N LEU A 184 23.51 -16.37 21.86
CA LEU A 184 23.03 -16.36 23.25
C LEU A 184 22.84 -17.78 23.79
N ALA A 185 22.18 -18.67 23.04
CA ALA A 185 21.98 -20.05 23.47
C ALA A 185 23.32 -20.80 23.66
N LYS A 186 24.31 -20.53 22.82
CA LYS A 186 25.67 -21.05 22.96
C LYS A 186 26.36 -20.51 24.22
N ALA A 187 26.22 -19.22 24.49
CA ALA A 187 26.74 -18.59 25.71
C ALA A 187 26.06 -19.16 26.96
N GLU A 188 24.75 -19.42 26.93
CA GLU A 188 24.00 -20.02 28.04
C GLU A 188 24.34 -21.51 28.26
N ALA A 189 24.59 -22.26 27.19
CA ALA A 189 25.02 -23.66 27.29
C ALA A 189 26.44 -23.79 27.91
N GLY A 190 27.31 -22.82 27.65
CA GLY A 190 28.67 -22.77 28.21
C GLY A 190 29.59 -23.91 27.73
N PRO A 191 30.61 -24.27 28.52
CA PRO A 191 31.58 -25.30 28.15
C PRO A 191 30.93 -26.67 27.99
N ARG A 192 31.34 -27.37 26.93
CA ARG A 192 30.79 -28.66 26.55
C ARG A 192 31.01 -29.73 27.64
N PRO A 193 30.10 -30.69 27.80
CA PRO A 193 30.27 -31.76 28.79
C PRO A 193 31.51 -32.63 28.52
N GLU A 194 31.89 -32.82 27.26
CA GLU A 194 33.11 -33.54 26.88
C GLU A 194 34.37 -32.82 27.38
N GLU A 195 34.39 -31.49 27.32
CA GLU A 195 35.50 -30.67 27.81
C GLU A 195 35.60 -30.73 29.33
N LYS A 196 34.47 -30.63 30.04
CA LYS A 196 34.43 -30.82 31.50
C LYS A 196 34.93 -32.21 31.90
N ARG A 197 34.58 -33.26 31.15
CA ARG A 197 35.06 -34.63 31.40
C ARG A 197 36.56 -34.77 31.15
N ARG A 198 37.10 -34.14 30.10
CA ARG A 198 38.54 -34.11 29.80
C ARG A 198 39.30 -33.46 30.96
N LEU A 199 38.91 -32.26 31.39
CA LEU A 199 39.54 -31.56 32.51
C LEU A 199 39.41 -32.31 33.83
N ALA A 200 38.25 -32.95 34.08
CA ALA A 200 38.09 -33.81 35.26
C ALA A 200 39.02 -35.04 35.23
N ALA A 201 39.29 -35.60 34.05
CA ALA A 201 40.25 -36.69 33.91
C ALA A 201 41.70 -36.23 34.11
N GLU A 202 42.03 -35.03 33.63
CA GLU A 202 43.34 -34.40 33.86
C GLU A 202 43.59 -34.11 35.34
N LEU A 203 42.57 -33.58 36.06
CA LEU A 203 42.63 -33.42 37.51
C LEU A 203 42.87 -34.76 38.22
N ARG A 204 42.08 -35.80 37.90
CA ARG A 204 42.26 -37.14 38.50
C ARG A 204 43.65 -37.72 38.23
N ARG A 205 44.22 -37.47 37.05
CA ARG A 205 45.57 -37.89 36.72
C ARG A 205 46.60 -37.15 37.59
N ALA A 206 46.48 -35.82 37.71
CA ALA A 206 47.37 -35.03 38.55
C ALA A 206 47.30 -35.45 40.02
N GLU A 207 46.09 -35.74 40.52
CA GLU A 207 45.87 -36.25 41.88
C GLU A 207 46.58 -37.60 42.09
N ALA A 208 46.44 -38.54 41.16
CA ALA A 208 47.12 -39.83 41.23
C ALA A 208 48.66 -39.69 41.19
N GLU A 209 49.19 -38.76 40.40
CA GLU A 209 50.63 -38.45 40.37
C GLU A 209 51.12 -37.88 41.71
N ALA A 210 50.34 -36.99 42.33
CA ALA A 210 50.67 -36.41 43.64
C ALA A 210 50.58 -37.44 44.78
N ASP A 211 49.58 -38.33 44.74
CA ASP A 211 49.45 -39.42 45.70
C ASP A 211 50.63 -40.40 45.61
N LEU A 212 51.09 -40.72 44.40
CA LEU A 212 52.30 -41.52 44.21
C LEU A 212 53.53 -40.83 44.80
N ALA A 213 53.75 -39.55 44.47
CA ALA A 213 54.88 -38.77 44.99
C ALA A 213 54.84 -38.69 46.53
N ARG A 214 53.65 -38.58 47.13
CA ARG A 214 53.46 -38.57 48.58
C ARG A 214 53.87 -39.91 49.20
N LEU A 215 53.45 -41.03 48.59
CA LEU A 215 53.85 -42.37 49.03
C LEU A 215 55.37 -42.58 48.91
N GLU A 216 56.00 -42.05 47.87
CA GLU A 216 57.45 -42.11 47.68
C GLU A 216 58.19 -41.32 48.76
N VAL A 217 57.73 -40.10 49.09
CA VAL A 217 58.29 -39.31 50.20
C VAL A 217 58.17 -40.06 51.53
N GLU A 218 57.00 -40.63 51.84
CA GLU A 218 56.81 -41.41 53.08
C GLU A 218 57.71 -42.65 53.13
N ARG A 219 57.86 -43.35 52.00
CA ARG A 219 58.80 -44.46 51.88
C ARG A 219 60.26 -44.00 52.05
N GLY A 220 60.64 -42.88 51.45
CA GLY A 220 61.97 -42.28 51.56
C GLY A 220 62.30 -41.90 53.00
N LYS A 221 61.37 -41.30 53.74
CA LYS A 221 61.52 -41.00 55.18
C LYS A 221 61.74 -42.26 56.01
N ALA A 222 60.98 -43.32 55.76
CA ALA A 222 61.12 -44.59 56.48
C ALA A 222 62.48 -45.27 56.22
N LEU A 223 63.04 -45.13 55.01
CA LEU A 223 64.36 -45.66 54.66
C LEU A 223 65.51 -44.79 55.20
N LEU A 224 65.35 -43.48 55.24
CA LEU A 224 66.30 -42.55 55.86
C LEU A 224 66.43 -42.82 57.37
N ALA A 225 65.32 -43.12 58.05
CA ALA A 225 65.33 -43.52 59.46
C ALA A 225 66.07 -44.83 59.74
N ARG A 226 66.32 -45.65 58.70
CA ARG A 226 67.12 -46.87 58.75
C ARG A 226 68.56 -46.65 58.26
N GLU A 227 68.94 -45.40 57.97
CA GLU A 227 70.25 -44.98 57.45
C GLU A 227 70.63 -45.61 56.08
N VAL A 228 69.65 -46.08 55.29
CA VAL A 228 69.87 -46.72 53.98
C VAL A 228 69.55 -45.76 52.80
N PHE A 229 69.20 -44.51 53.09
CA PHE A 229 68.78 -43.52 52.08
C PHE A 229 69.52 -42.19 52.31
N SER A 230 69.86 -41.46 51.25
CA SER A 230 70.57 -40.17 51.38
C SER A 230 69.60 -39.02 51.63
N GLN A 231 70.04 -37.99 52.37
CA GLN A 231 69.25 -36.76 52.56
C GLN A 231 68.97 -36.07 51.21
N ALA A 232 69.95 -36.02 50.32
CA ALA A 232 69.81 -35.43 48.98
C ALA A 232 68.73 -36.12 48.14
N ASP A 233 68.55 -37.44 48.30
CA ASP A 233 67.48 -38.18 47.61
C ASP A 233 66.11 -37.90 48.22
N LEU A 234 66.01 -37.74 49.54
CA LEU A 234 64.75 -37.33 50.18
C LEU A 234 64.34 -35.93 49.72
N ASP A 235 65.28 -34.99 49.64
CA ASP A 235 65.04 -33.63 49.17
C ASP A 235 64.51 -33.62 47.71
N ARG A 236 65.02 -34.50 46.85
CA ARG A 236 64.51 -34.69 45.48
C ARG A 236 63.06 -35.20 45.47
N LEU A 237 62.71 -36.14 46.33
CA LEU A 237 61.32 -36.63 46.45
C LEU A 237 60.38 -35.54 46.97
N VAL A 238 60.80 -34.79 47.98
CA VAL A 238 60.02 -33.66 48.53
C VAL A 238 59.80 -32.59 47.47
N SER A 239 60.83 -32.25 46.69
CA SER A 239 60.71 -31.31 45.57
C SER A 239 59.75 -31.82 44.49
N THR A 240 59.77 -33.13 44.21
CA THR A 240 58.87 -33.77 43.25
C THR A 240 57.42 -33.76 43.74
N LEU A 241 57.19 -34.03 45.03
CA LEU A 241 55.88 -33.91 45.66
C LEU A 241 55.36 -32.48 45.55
N ALA A 242 56.15 -31.47 45.94
CA ALA A 242 55.77 -30.07 45.83
C ALA A 242 55.40 -29.68 44.38
N ALA A 243 56.16 -30.15 43.39
CA ALA A 243 55.87 -29.95 41.97
C ALA A 243 54.55 -30.63 41.55
N SER A 244 54.26 -31.85 42.03
CA SER A 244 53.02 -32.56 41.72
C SER A 244 51.79 -31.93 42.37
N GLU A 245 51.90 -31.43 43.61
CA GLU A 245 50.82 -30.72 44.30
C GLU A 245 50.50 -29.38 43.61
N ALA A 246 51.53 -28.68 43.10
CA ALA A 246 51.33 -27.50 42.28
C ALA A 246 50.58 -27.81 40.96
N ARG A 247 50.83 -28.99 40.36
CA ARG A 247 50.06 -29.45 39.16
C ARG A 247 48.61 -29.75 39.50
N VAL A 248 48.33 -30.37 40.64
CA VAL A 248 46.95 -30.59 41.12
C VAL A 248 46.24 -29.26 41.30
N ALA A 249 46.87 -28.28 41.94
CA ALA A 249 46.29 -26.95 42.11
C ALA A 249 45.96 -26.31 40.75
N ALA A 250 46.88 -26.33 39.79
CA ALA A 250 46.65 -25.81 38.46
C ALA A 250 45.50 -26.52 37.71
N ALA A 251 45.47 -27.86 37.73
CA ALA A 251 44.42 -28.64 37.09
C ALA A 251 43.04 -28.42 37.74
N LYS A 252 43.02 -28.21 39.06
CA LYS A 252 41.79 -27.92 39.80
C LYS A 252 41.22 -26.57 39.42
N GLU A 253 42.05 -25.53 39.28
CA GLU A 253 41.61 -24.21 38.83
C GLU A 253 41.07 -24.26 37.39
N GLN A 254 41.73 -24.99 36.49
CA GLN A 254 41.24 -25.18 35.13
C GLN A 254 39.87 -25.87 35.08
N PHE A 255 39.68 -26.91 35.90
CA PHE A 255 38.39 -27.58 36.02
C PHE A 255 37.32 -26.68 36.66
N ALA A 256 37.70 -25.86 37.65
CA ALA A 256 36.81 -24.90 38.29
C ALA A 256 36.34 -23.81 37.31
N GLU A 257 37.23 -23.28 36.46
CA GLU A 257 36.88 -22.31 35.41
C GLU A 257 35.88 -22.92 34.42
N ALA A 258 36.15 -24.13 33.92
CA ALA A 258 35.22 -24.81 33.02
C ALA A 258 33.88 -25.15 33.68
N ARG A 259 33.86 -25.37 35.00
CA ARG A 259 32.63 -25.62 35.77
C ARG A 259 31.84 -24.34 36.03
N ALA A 260 32.52 -23.22 36.30
CA ALA A 260 31.92 -21.90 36.48
C ALA A 260 31.17 -21.47 35.21
N GLY A 261 31.63 -21.92 34.04
CA GLY A 261 30.93 -21.75 32.78
C GLY A 261 31.13 -20.36 32.20
N THR A 262 30.14 -19.89 31.44
CA THR A 262 30.20 -18.57 30.78
C THR A 262 30.05 -17.46 31.80
N ARG A 263 30.85 -16.40 31.66
CA ARG A 263 30.82 -15.28 32.60
C ARG A 263 29.53 -14.47 32.45
N PRO A 264 29.00 -13.88 33.54
CA PRO A 264 27.75 -13.11 33.48
C PRO A 264 27.84 -11.89 32.56
N GLU A 265 29.02 -11.29 32.42
CA GLU A 265 29.29 -10.21 31.47
C GLU A 265 29.12 -10.66 30.01
N ASP A 266 29.59 -11.85 29.65
CA ASP A 266 29.46 -12.39 28.29
C ASP A 266 27.99 -12.71 27.98
N LEU A 267 27.25 -13.23 28.96
CA LEU A 267 25.80 -13.43 28.84
C LEU A 267 25.06 -12.09 28.66
N ALA A 268 25.46 -11.05 29.38
CA ALA A 268 24.87 -9.73 29.24
C ALA A 268 25.16 -9.14 27.84
N ILE A 269 26.38 -9.30 27.32
CA ILE A 269 26.75 -8.88 25.96
C ILE A 269 25.92 -9.63 24.92
N ALA A 270 25.76 -10.95 25.05
CA ALA A 270 24.96 -11.76 24.13
C ALA A 270 23.47 -11.36 24.16
N ARG A 271 22.90 -11.10 25.35
CA ARG A 271 21.53 -10.58 25.49
C ARG A 271 21.36 -9.20 24.87
N ALA A 272 22.34 -8.30 25.07
CA ALA A 272 22.32 -6.98 24.46
C ALA A 272 22.42 -7.06 22.93
N ALA A 273 23.20 -7.99 22.39
CA ALA A 273 23.29 -8.24 20.95
C ALA A 273 21.95 -8.72 20.37
N LEU A 274 21.25 -9.64 21.06
CA LEU A 274 19.91 -10.07 20.68
C LEU A 274 18.91 -8.91 20.70
N ALA A 275 18.87 -8.15 21.80
CA ALA A 275 17.97 -6.99 21.92
C ALA A 275 18.22 -5.94 20.82
N ARG A 276 19.49 -5.75 20.41
CA ARG A 276 19.86 -4.88 19.30
C ARG A 276 19.34 -5.42 17.97
N ALA A 277 19.49 -6.72 17.69
CA ALA A 277 18.98 -7.33 16.48
C ALA A 277 17.44 -7.25 16.39
N GLU A 278 16.75 -7.51 17.50
CA GLU A 278 15.28 -7.40 17.58
C GLU A 278 14.80 -5.96 17.41
N ALA A 279 15.52 -4.98 17.95
CA ALA A 279 15.22 -3.57 17.73
C ALA A 279 15.40 -3.17 16.26
N ALA A 280 16.44 -3.70 15.59
CA ALA A 280 16.68 -3.46 14.17
C ALA A 280 15.61 -4.09 13.26
N LEU A 281 15.05 -5.24 13.66
CA LEU A 281 13.92 -5.87 12.96
C LEU A 281 12.63 -5.06 13.14
N ARG A 282 12.39 -4.48 14.33
CA ARG A 282 11.20 -3.64 14.58
C ARG A 282 11.15 -2.33 13.79
N ILE A 283 12.30 -1.87 13.30
CA ILE A 283 12.41 -0.65 12.47
C ILE A 283 12.23 -0.98 10.98
N ALA A 284 12.42 -2.24 10.57
CA ALA A 284 12.26 -2.70 9.20
C ALA A 284 10.78 -2.92 8.87
#